data_AF-A0A2S3X883-F1
#
_entry.id   AF-A0A2S3X883-F1
#
_cell.length_a   1.000
_cell.length_b   1.000
_cell.length_c   1.000
_cell.angle_alpha   90.00
_cell.angle_beta   90.00
_cell.angle_gamma   90.00
#
_symmetry.space_group_name_H-M   'P 1'
#
loop_
_entity.id
_entity.type
_entity.pdbx_description
1 polymer ?
#
loop_
_entity_poly.entity_id
_entity_poly.type
_entity_poly.pdbx_seq_one_letter_code
_entity_poly.pdbx_strand_id
1 'polypeptide(L)'
;MSNSASIETYVHFDGFDSFGRDAFNMSKVRATMRKVGRLVAQRAQMNLALGKEQDGYPVNRTGATLESIGFKVSRAGFLVRVAPRKTGAMKEFYPAYLHYGVKQGRRLGKLAPGEGRGKANRRRKGERALALAARRSLGWRITPRGNYMVDALEDSKSQVQAILAAGFAAALK
;
A
#
# COMPACT_ATOMS: atom_id res chain seq x y z
N MET A 1 22.34 18.68 40.79
CA MET A 1 21.62 17.92 39.75
C MET A 1 22.66 17.48 38.72
N SER A 2 23.11 16.24 38.81
CA SER A 2 24.18 15.67 37.97
C SER A 2 23.69 15.45 36.54
N ASN A 3 24.36 16.07 35.56
CA ASN A 3 24.18 15.76 34.15
C ASN A 3 24.97 14.48 33.83
N SER A 4 24.32 13.33 33.88
CA SER A 4 24.86 12.11 33.28
C SER A 4 24.71 12.20 31.76
N ALA A 5 25.77 12.62 31.07
CA ALA A 5 25.89 12.43 29.63
C ALA A 5 26.13 10.94 29.38
N SER A 6 25.07 10.19 29.05
CA SER A 6 25.20 8.84 28.51
C SER A 6 25.79 8.95 27.10
N ILE A 7 27.05 8.55 26.95
CA ILE A 7 27.62 8.30 25.62
C ILE A 7 26.96 7.02 25.12
N GLU A 8 25.91 7.17 24.29
CA GLU A 8 25.39 6.08 23.49
C GLU A 8 26.44 5.73 22.42
N THR A 9 27.36 4.83 22.75
CA THR A 9 28.29 4.26 21.78
C THR A 9 27.49 3.45 20.77
N TYR A 10 27.24 4.04 19.60
CA TYR A 10 26.68 3.36 18.44
C TYR A 10 27.76 2.49 17.80
N VAL A 11 27.80 1.21 18.16
CA VAL A 11 28.69 0.23 17.53
C VAL A 11 28.01 -0.27 16.26
N HIS A 12 28.41 0.29 15.12
CA HIS A 12 28.03 -0.23 13.81
C HIS A 12 29.05 -1.32 13.41
N PHE A 13 28.59 -2.56 13.29
CA PHE A 13 29.40 -3.65 12.76
C PHE A 13 29.31 -3.61 11.22
N ASP A 14 30.33 -3.03 10.58
CA ASP A 14 30.48 -3.08 9.13
C ASP A 14 30.59 -4.54 8.66
N GLY A 15 29.71 -4.93 7.72
CA GLY A 15 29.63 -6.29 7.16
C GLY A 15 28.29 -7.01 7.35
N PHE A 16 27.40 -6.51 8.22
CA PHE A 16 26.07 -7.10 8.42
C PHE A 16 24.95 -6.51 7.56
N ASP A 17 25.18 -5.38 6.88
CA ASP A 17 24.18 -4.75 6.01
C ASP A 17 23.81 -5.59 4.77
N SER A 18 24.69 -6.50 4.34
CA SER A 18 24.46 -7.42 3.21
C SER A 18 24.22 -8.88 3.61
N PHE A 19 24.45 -9.24 4.89
CA PHE A 19 24.40 -10.62 5.40
C PHE A 19 23.05 -11.30 5.13
N GLY A 20 21.96 -10.54 5.15
CA GLY A 20 20.62 -11.04 4.84
C GLY A 20 20.35 -11.34 3.36
N ARG A 21 21.16 -10.84 2.41
CA ARG A 21 21.01 -11.15 0.97
C ARG A 21 22.00 -12.19 0.51
N ASP A 22 23.24 -12.14 0.99
CA ASP A 22 24.32 -13.02 0.50
C ASP A 22 24.10 -14.48 0.92
N ALA A 23 23.42 -14.68 2.06
CA ALA A 23 22.99 -15.98 2.57
C ALA A 23 21.95 -16.71 1.69
N PHE A 24 21.31 -16.02 0.74
CA PHE A 24 20.24 -16.60 -0.06
C PHE A 24 20.60 -16.66 -1.54
N ASN A 25 20.12 -17.71 -2.20
CA ASN A 25 20.04 -17.78 -3.65
C ASN A 25 18.90 -16.88 -4.16
N MET A 26 19.27 -15.71 -4.66
CA MET A 26 18.32 -14.69 -5.14
C MET A 26 17.40 -15.17 -6.28
N SER A 27 17.83 -16.13 -7.11
CA SER A 27 16.97 -16.65 -8.18
C SER A 27 15.80 -17.43 -7.59
N LYS A 28 16.08 -18.26 -6.57
CA LYS A 28 15.08 -19.02 -5.80
C LYS A 28 14.18 -18.08 -5.00
N VAL A 29 14.72 -17.09 -4.28
CA VAL A 29 13.93 -16.06 -3.56
C VAL A 29 12.95 -15.36 -4.52
N ARG A 30 13.43 -14.89 -5.68
CA ARG A 30 12.55 -14.25 -6.67
C ARG A 30 11.51 -15.21 -7.23
N ALA A 31 11.85 -16.47 -7.48
CA ALA A 31 10.91 -17.47 -7.95
C ALA A 31 9.78 -17.70 -6.94
N THR A 32 10.11 -17.88 -5.66
CA THR A 32 9.16 -17.96 -4.54
C THR A 32 8.25 -16.74 -4.50
N MET A 33 8.83 -15.55 -4.59
CA MET A 33 8.09 -14.29 -4.53
C MET A 33 7.18 -14.08 -5.75
N ARG A 34 7.58 -14.54 -6.96
CA ARG A 34 6.69 -14.57 -8.12
C ARG A 34 5.51 -15.53 -7.92
N LYS A 35 5.71 -16.66 -7.24
CA LYS A 35 4.64 -17.63 -6.92
C LYS A 35 3.60 -17.00 -6.00
N VAL A 36 4.03 -16.35 -4.91
CA VAL A 36 3.17 -15.59 -4.00
C VAL A 36 2.43 -14.46 -4.73
N GLY A 37 3.15 -13.68 -5.53
CA GLY A 37 2.55 -12.59 -6.30
C GLY A 37 1.47 -13.04 -7.27
N ARG A 38 1.67 -14.20 -7.92
CA ARG A 38 0.69 -14.81 -8.81
C ARG A 38 -0.55 -15.27 -8.05
N LEU A 39 -0.37 -15.95 -6.92
CA LEU A 39 -1.47 -16.43 -6.06
C LEU A 39 -2.37 -15.27 -5.64
N VAL A 40 -1.79 -14.21 -5.04
CA VAL A 40 -2.55 -13.06 -4.55
C VAL A 40 -3.21 -12.30 -5.71
N ALA A 41 -2.52 -12.11 -6.84
CA ALA A 41 -3.10 -11.44 -8.00
C ALA A 41 -4.29 -12.22 -8.59
N GLN A 42 -4.19 -13.55 -8.71
CA GLN A 42 -5.29 -14.40 -9.18
C GLN A 42 -6.48 -14.37 -8.22
N ARG A 43 -6.22 -14.43 -6.91
CA ARG A 43 -7.27 -14.32 -5.90
C ARG A 43 -7.94 -12.94 -5.93
N ALA A 44 -7.17 -11.87 -6.10
CA ALA A 44 -7.69 -10.51 -6.26
C ALA A 44 -8.57 -10.37 -7.52
N GLN A 45 -8.17 -10.98 -8.64
CA GLN A 45 -8.97 -11.06 -9.87
C GLN A 45 -10.28 -11.81 -9.63
N MET A 46 -10.23 -12.94 -8.92
CA MET A 46 -11.39 -13.74 -8.56
C MET A 46 -12.35 -12.96 -7.66
N ASN A 47 -11.83 -12.29 -6.62
CA ASN A 47 -12.64 -11.45 -5.73
C ASN A 47 -13.35 -10.33 -6.50
N LEU A 48 -12.67 -9.71 -7.48
CA LEU A 48 -13.30 -8.69 -8.34
C LEU A 48 -14.32 -9.28 -9.33
N ALA A 49 -14.08 -10.50 -9.83
CA ALA A 49 -14.98 -11.18 -10.77
C ALA A 49 -16.28 -11.63 -10.10
N LEU A 50 -16.15 -12.25 -8.92
CA LEU A 50 -17.25 -12.83 -8.14
C LEU A 50 -17.92 -11.81 -7.22
N GLY A 51 -17.21 -10.75 -6.85
CA GLY A 51 -17.73 -9.67 -6.01
C GLY A 51 -18.70 -8.71 -6.73
N LYS A 52 -19.21 -9.08 -7.91
CA LYS A 52 -20.39 -8.42 -8.47
C LYS A 52 -21.49 -8.57 -7.42
N GLU A 53 -21.94 -7.46 -6.84
CA GLU A 53 -22.98 -7.36 -5.79
C GLU A 53 -22.50 -7.31 -4.33
N GLN A 54 -21.22 -7.58 -4.04
CA GLN A 54 -20.72 -7.43 -2.67
C GLN A 54 -20.51 -5.96 -2.33
N ASP A 55 -21.07 -5.50 -1.21
CA ASP A 55 -20.95 -4.11 -0.79
C ASP A 55 -19.46 -3.74 -0.61
N GLY A 56 -19.07 -2.60 -1.17
CA GLY A 56 -17.70 -2.08 -1.10
C GLY A 56 -16.77 -2.44 -2.27
N TYR A 57 -17.08 -3.39 -3.17
CA TYR A 57 -16.23 -3.65 -4.33
C TYR A 57 -16.66 -2.90 -5.60
N PRO A 58 -15.72 -2.54 -6.50
CA PRO A 58 -16.09 -1.93 -7.77
C PRO A 58 -16.75 -2.95 -8.71
N VAL A 59 -17.79 -2.52 -9.41
CA VAL A 59 -18.48 -3.35 -10.41
C VAL A 59 -17.58 -3.56 -11.62
N ASN A 60 -17.33 -4.82 -11.97
CA ASN A 60 -16.64 -5.17 -13.20
C ASN A 60 -17.62 -5.16 -14.40
N ARG A 61 -17.51 -4.14 -15.26
CA ARG A 61 -18.36 -3.98 -16.46
C ARG A 61 -17.75 -4.63 -17.72
N THR A 62 -16.47 -4.39 -17.97
CA THR A 62 -15.80 -4.73 -19.25
C THR A 62 -14.65 -5.72 -19.11
N GLY A 63 -14.31 -6.18 -17.90
CA GLY A 63 -13.15 -7.07 -17.67
C GLY A 63 -11.80 -6.35 -17.62
N ALA A 64 -11.68 -5.15 -18.20
CA ALA A 64 -10.41 -4.41 -18.26
C ALA A 64 -9.75 -4.22 -16.87
N THR A 65 -10.53 -3.90 -15.84
CA THR A 65 -10.00 -3.76 -14.47
C THR A 65 -9.46 -5.08 -13.93
N LEU A 66 -10.11 -6.20 -14.22
CA LEU A 66 -9.66 -7.53 -13.79
C LEU A 66 -8.31 -7.86 -14.44
N GLU A 67 -8.20 -7.68 -15.76
CA GLU A 67 -6.96 -7.94 -16.49
C GLU A 67 -5.81 -7.01 -16.08
N SER A 68 -6.14 -5.82 -15.58
CA SER A 68 -5.13 -4.86 -15.13
C SER A 68 -4.43 -5.27 -13.84
N ILE A 69 -5.03 -6.15 -13.03
CA ILE A 69 -4.47 -6.60 -11.76
C ILE A 69 -3.25 -7.49 -12.04
N GLY A 70 -2.09 -7.04 -11.61
CA GLY A 70 -0.86 -7.81 -11.74
C GLY A 70 0.08 -7.60 -10.55
N PHE A 71 1.22 -8.29 -10.58
CA PHE A 71 2.23 -8.20 -9.53
C PHE A 71 3.58 -7.74 -10.08
N LYS A 72 4.42 -7.14 -9.23
CA LYS A 72 5.82 -6.80 -9.53
C LYS A 72 6.68 -7.21 -8.34
N VAL A 73 7.70 -8.01 -8.59
CA VAL A 73 8.71 -8.31 -7.58
C VAL A 73 9.72 -7.15 -7.53
N SER A 74 10.13 -6.77 -6.33
CA SER A 74 11.11 -5.70 -6.13
C SER A 74 12.48 -6.08 -6.69
N ARG A 75 13.33 -5.07 -6.93
CA ARG A 75 14.71 -5.32 -7.34
C ARG A 75 15.49 -6.12 -6.29
N ALA A 76 15.20 -5.96 -5.00
CA ALA A 76 15.83 -6.73 -3.93
C ALA A 76 15.32 -8.19 -3.84
N GLY A 77 14.16 -8.51 -4.44
CA GLY A 77 13.58 -9.85 -4.40
C GLY A 77 12.59 -10.06 -3.25
N PHE A 78 12.78 -9.42 -2.11
CA PHE A 78 12.01 -9.63 -0.87
C PHE A 78 10.69 -8.86 -0.76
N LEU A 79 10.19 -8.26 -1.84
CA LEU A 79 8.90 -7.58 -1.82
C LEU A 79 8.13 -7.85 -3.10
N VAL A 80 6.82 -8.02 -2.96
CA VAL A 80 5.88 -8.12 -4.08
C VAL A 80 4.85 -7.01 -3.96
N ARG A 81 4.68 -6.23 -5.03
CA ARG A 81 3.59 -5.26 -5.16
C ARG A 81 2.51 -5.83 -6.06
N VAL A 82 1.32 -6.05 -5.52
CA VAL A 82 0.10 -6.36 -6.29
C VAL A 82 -0.65 -5.05 -6.50
N ALA A 83 -0.93 -4.71 -7.76
CA ALA A 83 -1.62 -3.48 -8.12
C ALA A 83 -2.19 -3.54 -9.55
N PRO A 84 -3.27 -2.81 -9.84
CA PRO A 84 -3.71 -2.52 -11.20
C PRO A 84 -2.63 -1.76 -12.00
N ARG A 85 -2.56 -1.99 -13.31
CA ARG A 85 -1.70 -1.24 -14.24
C ARG A 85 -2.50 -0.75 -15.44
N LYS A 86 -2.08 0.37 -16.02
CA LYS A 86 -2.69 0.84 -17.28
C LYS A 86 -2.44 -0.21 -18.37
N THR A 87 -3.51 -0.68 -18.99
CA THR A 87 -3.48 -1.54 -20.18
C THR A 87 -3.90 -0.75 -21.40
N GLY A 88 -3.66 -1.28 -22.61
CA GLY A 88 -4.09 -0.65 -23.87
C GLY A 88 -5.61 -0.51 -23.99
N ALA A 89 -6.36 -1.40 -23.34
CA ALA A 89 -7.83 -1.34 -23.27
C ALA A 89 -8.35 -0.16 -22.42
N MET A 90 -7.49 0.49 -21.62
CA MET A 90 -7.86 1.61 -20.76
C MET A 90 -7.45 2.95 -21.37
N LYS A 91 -8.44 3.71 -21.86
CA LYS A 91 -8.23 5.11 -22.29
C LYS A 91 -7.61 5.94 -21.15
N GLU A 92 -8.22 5.87 -19.97
CA GLU A 92 -7.78 6.52 -18.75
C GLU A 92 -7.45 5.49 -17.67
N PHE A 93 -6.36 5.71 -16.93
CA PHE A 93 -5.96 4.83 -15.84
C PHE A 93 -6.63 5.28 -14.55
N TYR A 94 -7.82 4.73 -14.29
CA TYR A 94 -8.56 4.98 -13.06
C TYR A 94 -8.94 3.66 -12.38
N PRO A 95 -8.02 3.01 -11.65
CA PRO A 95 -8.36 1.80 -10.93
C PRO A 95 -9.38 2.15 -9.85
N ALA A 96 -10.59 1.60 -9.97
CA ALA A 96 -11.75 2.01 -9.18
C ALA A 96 -11.70 1.51 -7.73
N TYR A 97 -10.71 1.91 -6.93
CA TYR A 97 -10.68 1.63 -5.49
C TYR A 97 -10.59 2.94 -4.69
N LEU A 98 -11.60 3.21 -3.87
CA LEU A 98 -11.60 4.31 -2.91
C LEU A 98 -11.43 3.74 -1.49
N HIS A 99 -10.26 3.18 -1.20
CA HIS A 99 -9.97 2.57 0.11
C HIS A 99 -10.20 3.54 1.29
N TYR A 100 -9.92 4.83 1.10
CA TYR A 100 -10.11 5.85 2.14
C TYR A 100 -11.39 6.68 1.98
N GLY A 101 -12.21 6.39 0.96
CA GLY A 101 -13.38 7.19 0.59
C GLY A 101 -13.05 8.62 0.18
N VAL A 102 -14.08 9.44 0.01
CA VAL A 102 -13.97 10.90 -0.19
C VAL A 102 -14.81 11.60 0.86
N LYS A 103 -14.18 12.42 1.71
CA LYS A 103 -14.89 13.28 2.67
C LYS A 103 -15.60 14.45 1.96
N GLN A 104 -16.72 14.88 2.51
CA GLN A 104 -17.41 16.10 2.08
C GLN A 104 -16.51 17.34 2.22
N GLY A 105 -16.78 18.34 1.38
CA GLY A 105 -16.04 19.61 1.34
C GLY A 105 -14.64 19.53 0.67
N ARG A 106 -14.03 20.70 0.45
CA ARG A 106 -12.70 20.82 -0.19
C ARG A 106 -11.54 20.43 0.73
N ARG A 107 -10.54 19.74 0.17
CA ARG A 107 -9.27 19.46 0.86
C ARG A 107 -8.70 20.75 1.44
N LEU A 108 -8.24 20.70 2.68
CA LEU A 108 -7.73 21.87 3.39
C LEU A 108 -6.49 22.45 2.68
N GLY A 109 -6.68 23.52 1.93
CA GLY A 109 -5.65 24.26 1.20
C GLY A 109 -5.01 25.37 2.03
N LYS A 110 -4.21 26.22 1.39
CA LYS A 110 -3.74 27.48 1.99
C LYS A 110 -4.94 28.41 2.25
N LEU A 111 -4.80 29.34 3.19
CA LEU A 111 -5.79 30.40 3.38
C LEU A 111 -5.72 31.39 2.20
N ALA A 112 -6.76 32.19 2.02
CA ALA A 112 -6.75 33.22 0.98
C ALA A 112 -5.64 34.26 1.25
N PRO A 113 -5.19 34.99 0.22
CA PRO A 113 -4.25 36.10 0.39
C PRO A 113 -4.73 37.07 1.49
N GLY A 114 -3.87 37.33 2.47
CA GLY A 114 -4.16 38.26 3.58
C GLY A 114 -4.84 37.63 4.81
N GLU A 115 -5.37 36.42 4.72
CA GLU A 115 -6.05 35.76 5.85
C GLU A 115 -5.10 34.97 6.77
N GLY A 116 -3.87 34.71 6.32
CA GLY A 116 -2.89 33.90 7.04
C GLY A 116 -1.61 34.64 7.42
N ARG A 117 -0.71 33.95 8.12
CA ARG A 117 0.60 34.49 8.53
C ARG A 117 1.61 34.42 7.39
N GLY A 118 2.18 35.58 7.06
CA GLY A 118 3.26 35.76 6.10
C GLY A 118 2.86 35.47 4.64
N LYS A 119 3.84 35.53 3.73
CA LYS A 119 3.64 35.29 2.28
C LYS A 119 3.05 33.91 1.94
N ALA A 120 3.12 32.96 2.88
CA ALA A 120 2.62 31.60 2.72
C ALA A 120 1.15 31.41 3.16
N ASN A 121 0.48 32.46 3.68
CA ASN A 121 -0.87 32.42 4.26
C ASN A 121 -1.06 31.24 5.21
N ARG A 122 -0.12 31.06 6.14
CA ARG A 122 -0.12 29.94 7.07
C ARG A 122 -1.14 30.18 8.19
N ARG A 123 -1.94 29.15 8.52
CA ARG A 123 -2.84 29.16 9.69
C ARG A 123 -2.06 29.34 11.00
N ARG A 124 -2.72 29.85 12.03
CA ARG A 124 -2.14 29.93 13.38
C ARG A 124 -1.98 28.52 13.97
N LYS A 125 -1.21 28.42 15.06
CA LYS A 125 -1.03 27.16 15.81
C LYS A 125 -2.41 26.70 16.30
N GLY A 126 -2.75 25.43 16.12
CA GLY A 126 -4.05 24.85 16.52
C GLY A 126 -5.17 24.98 15.47
N GLU A 127 -5.28 26.08 14.73
CA GLU A 127 -6.34 26.30 13.74
C GLU A 127 -6.39 25.23 12.64
N ARG A 128 -5.23 24.75 12.19
CA ARG A 128 -5.17 23.66 11.22
C ARG A 128 -5.76 22.37 11.79
N ALA A 129 -5.48 22.05 13.05
CA ALA A 129 -5.99 20.85 13.70
C ALA A 129 -7.52 20.96 13.88
N LEU A 130 -8.02 22.12 14.29
CA LEU A 130 -9.45 22.40 14.38
C LEU A 130 -10.16 22.28 13.03
N ALA A 131 -9.60 22.86 11.97
CA ALA A 131 -10.17 22.76 10.62
C ALA A 131 -10.15 21.32 10.07
N LEU A 132 -9.13 20.53 10.42
CA LEU A 132 -9.09 19.10 10.09
C LEU A 132 -10.10 18.30 10.91
N ALA A 133 -10.31 18.62 12.18
CA ALA A 133 -11.32 18.00 13.03
C ALA A 133 -12.74 18.31 12.53
N ALA A 134 -13.03 19.58 12.20
CA ALA A 134 -14.28 19.99 11.57
C ALA A 134 -14.50 19.30 10.22
N ARG A 135 -13.45 19.13 9.40
CA ARG A 135 -13.54 18.34 8.17
C ARG A 135 -13.80 16.86 8.43
N ARG A 136 -13.25 16.30 9.51
CA ARG A 136 -13.48 14.89 9.88
C ARG A 136 -14.91 14.65 10.34
N SER A 137 -15.53 15.63 11.02
CA SER A 137 -16.94 15.55 11.41
C SER A 137 -17.90 15.70 10.23
N LEU A 138 -17.46 16.27 9.11
CA LEU A 138 -18.24 16.20 7.87
C LEU A 138 -18.44 14.74 7.43
N GLY A 139 -19.63 14.45 6.88
CA GLY A 139 -19.98 13.14 6.34
C GLY A 139 -19.12 12.72 5.15
N TRP A 140 -19.40 11.53 4.61
CA TRP A 140 -18.78 11.01 3.41
C TRP A 140 -19.50 11.52 2.16
N ARG A 141 -18.73 11.93 1.14
CA ARG A 141 -19.24 12.11 -0.22
C ARG A 141 -19.30 10.77 -0.95
N ILE A 142 -18.26 9.96 -0.76
CA ILE A 142 -18.21 8.56 -1.18
C ILE A 142 -17.63 7.80 0.01
N THR A 143 -18.33 6.79 0.49
CA THR A 143 -17.85 5.95 1.59
C THR A 143 -16.59 5.18 1.18
N PRO A 144 -15.71 4.86 2.13
CA PRO A 144 -14.62 3.92 1.91
C PRO A 144 -15.12 2.61 1.29
N ARG A 145 -14.34 2.09 0.35
CA ARG A 145 -14.63 0.85 -0.36
C ARG A 145 -13.69 -0.26 0.07
N GLY A 146 -14.18 -1.49 0.03
CA GLY A 146 -13.38 -2.69 0.23
C GLY A 146 -12.24 -2.77 -0.78
N ASN A 147 -11.15 -3.43 -0.39
CA ASN A 147 -9.97 -3.58 -1.23
C ASN A 147 -9.74 -5.06 -1.52
N TYR A 148 -10.26 -5.51 -2.66
CA TYR A 148 -10.16 -6.88 -3.15
C TYR A 148 -8.73 -7.43 -3.19
N MET A 149 -7.68 -6.59 -3.25
CA MET A 149 -6.29 -7.04 -3.17
C MET A 149 -5.81 -7.27 -1.74
N VAL A 150 -6.27 -6.45 -0.79
CA VAL A 150 -5.98 -6.63 0.64
C VAL A 150 -6.71 -7.88 1.13
N ASP A 151 -7.98 -7.99 0.77
CA ASP A 151 -8.80 -9.14 1.15
C ASP A 151 -8.24 -10.43 0.53
N ALA A 152 -7.77 -10.39 -0.72
CA ALA A 152 -7.07 -11.52 -1.34
C ALA A 152 -5.77 -11.91 -0.61
N LEU A 153 -5.04 -10.95 -0.04
CA LEU A 153 -3.83 -11.21 0.74
C LEU A 153 -4.17 -11.84 2.09
N GLU A 154 -5.18 -11.32 2.79
CA GLU A 154 -5.65 -11.87 4.06
C GLU A 154 -6.22 -13.28 3.89
N ASP A 155 -7.07 -13.49 2.88
CA ASP A 155 -7.61 -14.81 2.51
C ASP A 155 -6.50 -15.82 2.22
N SER A 156 -5.43 -15.38 1.57
CA SER A 156 -4.32 -16.24 1.17
C SER A 156 -3.21 -16.32 2.21
N LYS A 157 -3.35 -15.68 3.38
CA LYS A 157 -2.26 -15.45 4.34
C LYS A 157 -1.54 -16.73 4.76
N SER A 158 -2.28 -17.77 5.12
CA SER A 158 -1.73 -19.07 5.53
C SER A 158 -0.92 -19.73 4.41
N GLN A 159 -1.47 -19.74 3.19
CA GLN A 159 -0.80 -20.28 2.00
C GLN A 159 0.44 -19.47 1.64
N VAL A 160 0.37 -18.14 1.71
CA VAL A 160 1.50 -17.24 1.47
C VAL A 160 2.62 -17.52 2.47
N GLN A 161 2.30 -17.62 3.77
CA GLN A 161 3.26 -17.95 4.81
C GLN A 161 3.92 -19.31 4.56
N ALA A 162 3.15 -20.34 4.22
CA ALA A 162 3.68 -21.66 3.92
C ALA A 162 4.62 -21.66 2.69
N ILE A 163 4.22 -20.97 1.61
CA ILE A 163 5.05 -20.85 0.40
C ILE A 163 6.36 -20.10 0.70
N LEU A 164 6.28 -19.01 1.46
CA LEU A 164 7.45 -18.21 1.82
C LEU A 164 8.40 -18.99 2.73
N ALA A 165 7.89 -19.66 3.76
CA ALA A 165 8.71 -20.46 4.67
C ALA A 165 9.47 -21.57 3.92
N ALA A 166 8.75 -22.37 3.12
CA ALA A 166 9.38 -23.44 2.32
C ALA A 166 10.36 -22.88 1.28
N GLY A 167 9.97 -21.81 0.59
CA GLY A 167 10.76 -21.23 -0.49
C GLY A 167 12.01 -20.48 -0.01
N PHE A 168 11.98 -19.89 1.19
CA PHE A 168 13.17 -19.28 1.80
C PHE A 168 14.09 -20.32 2.42
N ALA A 169 13.56 -21.36 3.07
CA ALA A 169 14.37 -22.48 3.56
C ALA A 169 15.15 -23.13 2.39
N ALA A 170 14.49 -23.39 1.27
CA ALA A 170 15.12 -23.95 0.07
C ALA A 170 16.08 -22.98 -0.67
N ALA A 171 16.02 -21.69 -0.34
CA ALA A 171 16.84 -20.65 -0.93
C ALA A 171 18.07 -20.31 -0.09
N LEU A 172 18.18 -20.78 1.15
CA LEU A 172 19.42 -20.66 1.92
C LEU A 172 20.56 -21.40 1.19
N LYS A 173 21.75 -20.79 1.21
CA LYS A 173 22.98 -21.37 0.68
C LYS A 173 23.70 -22.21 1.71
#